data_AF-A0A1F4BW24-F1
#
_entry.id   AF-A0A1F4BW24-F1
#
_cell.length_a   1.000
_cell.length_b   1.000
_cell.length_c   1.000
_cell.angle_alpha   90.00
_cell.angle_beta   90.00
_cell.angle_gamma   90.00
#
_symmetry.space_group_name_H-M   'P 1'
#
loop_
_entity.id
_entity.type
_entity.pdbx_description
1 polymer ?
#
loop_
_entity_poly.entity_id
_entity_poly.type
_entity_poly.pdbx_seq_one_letter_code
_entity_poly.pdbx_strand_id
1 'polypeptide(L)'
;MLPKRWEMLPEVPAIAQAIPGFEKPSGGAGVWGPALLPPEIAIRLHQSIVFALKDPKVSEGLKAQGQIPFGSTPQQFEQDLRKGQAIFAELVKQSGLKAQ
;
A
#
# COMPACT_ATOMS: atom_id res chain seq x y z
N MET A 1 -8.45 1.38 5.80
CA MET A 1 -9.82 1.11 5.33
C MET A 1 -9.98 1.70 3.94
N LEU A 2 -10.52 0.94 2.99
CA LEU A 2 -10.54 1.26 1.57
C LEU A 2 -11.66 2.27 1.24
N PRO A 3 -11.56 3.05 0.16
CA PRO A 3 -12.64 3.96 -0.28
C PRO A 3 -13.87 3.22 -0.83
N LYS A 4 -13.73 1.92 -1.11
CA LYS A 4 -14.81 1.00 -1.51
C LYS A 4 -14.91 -0.14 -0.51
N ARG A 5 -16.07 -0.80 -0.45
CA ARG A 5 -16.29 -2.01 0.37
C ARG A 5 -15.23 -3.05 0.03
N TRP A 6 -14.71 -3.69 1.06
CA TRP A 6 -13.78 -4.79 0.86
C TRP A 6 -14.58 -6.01 0.38
N GLU A 7 -14.17 -6.63 -0.72
CA GLU A 7 -14.84 -7.79 -1.29
C GLU A 7 -15.03 -8.95 -0.29
N MET A 8 -14.11 -9.13 0.66
CA MET A 8 -14.25 -10.16 1.71
C MET A 8 -15.20 -9.77 2.85
N LEU A 9 -15.55 -8.49 2.98
CA LEU A 9 -16.44 -7.96 4.01
C LEU A 9 -17.45 -6.99 3.37
N PRO A 10 -18.32 -7.48 2.46
CA PRO A 10 -19.19 -6.62 1.67
C PRO A 10 -20.24 -5.91 2.54
N GLU A 11 -20.59 -6.44 3.71
CA GLU A 11 -21.56 -5.84 4.62
C GLU A 11 -20.97 -4.67 5.44
N VAL A 12 -19.64 -4.54 5.48
CA VAL A 12 -18.97 -3.49 6.26
C VAL A 12 -18.80 -2.24 5.39
N PRO A 13 -19.43 -1.10 5.73
CA PRO A 13 -19.27 0.12 4.96
C PRO A 13 -17.83 0.65 5.06
N ALA A 14 -17.37 1.27 3.98
CA ALA A 14 -16.11 2.00 3.99
C ALA A 14 -16.26 3.28 4.83
N ILE A 15 -15.25 3.64 5.61
CA ILE A 15 -15.26 4.86 6.43
C ILE A 15 -15.49 6.14 5.59
N ALA A 16 -15.02 6.16 4.34
CA ALA A 16 -15.25 7.26 3.40
C ALA A 16 -16.73 7.46 3.04
N GLN A 17 -17.60 6.45 3.25
CA GLN A 17 -19.05 6.60 3.10
C GLN A 17 -19.69 7.32 4.28
N ALA A 18 -19.08 7.22 5.47
CA ALA A 18 -19.55 7.90 6.68
C ALA A 18 -18.95 9.31 6.83
N ILE A 19 -17.71 9.49 6.37
CA ILE A 19 -16.97 10.76 6.48
C ILE A 19 -16.56 11.22 5.07
N PRO A 20 -17.32 12.15 4.46
CA PRO A 20 -16.95 12.75 3.19
C PRO A 20 -15.57 13.41 3.25
N GLY A 21 -14.72 13.16 2.24
CA GLY A 21 -13.35 13.68 2.20
C GLY A 21 -12.34 12.89 3.02
N PHE A 22 -12.74 11.80 3.68
CA PHE A 22 -11.78 10.90 4.32
C PHE A 22 -10.97 10.15 3.25
N GLU A 23 -9.67 10.40 3.22
CA GLU A 23 -8.70 9.63 2.45
C GLU A 23 -7.85 8.79 3.39
N LYS A 24 -7.78 7.47 3.12
CA LYS A 24 -6.84 6.60 3.84
C LYS A 24 -5.42 7.07 3.50
N PRO A 25 -4.54 7.27 4.50
CA PRO A 25 -3.13 7.50 4.24
C PRO A 25 -2.58 6.41 3.32
N SER A 26 -1.94 6.82 2.23
CA SER A 26 -1.23 5.93 1.32
C SER A 26 -0.24 5.09 2.14
N GLY A 27 -0.38 3.77 2.05
CA GLY A 27 0.38 2.85 2.88
C GLY A 27 0.01 1.41 2.55
N GLY A 28 0.98 0.70 1.99
CA GLY A 28 0.92 -0.72 1.63
C GLY A 28 2.28 -1.36 1.85
N ALA A 29 2.29 -2.69 1.97
CA ALA A 29 3.53 -3.46 2.01
C ALA A 29 4.19 -3.41 0.63
N GLY A 30 5.52 -3.27 0.60
CA GLY A 30 6.31 -3.23 -0.62
C GLY A 30 7.58 -4.06 -0.48
N VAL A 31 8.44 -3.96 -1.50
CA VAL A 31 9.77 -4.56 -1.50
C VAL A 31 10.79 -3.43 -1.62
N TRP A 32 11.81 -3.46 -0.77
CA TRP A 32 12.88 -2.47 -0.74
C TRP A 32 14.19 -3.09 -1.18
N GLY A 33 14.97 -2.34 -1.96
CA GLY A 33 16.33 -2.69 -2.35
C GLY A 33 17.36 -1.76 -1.70
N PRO A 34 18.66 -2.03 -1.88
CA PRO A 34 19.73 -1.11 -1.49
C PRO A 34 19.57 0.27 -2.13
N ALA A 35 20.04 1.33 -1.45
CA ALA A 35 19.89 2.71 -1.91
C ALA A 35 20.51 2.99 -3.29
N LEU A 36 21.55 2.24 -3.66
CA LEU A 36 22.27 2.36 -4.94
C LEU A 36 21.96 1.21 -5.91
N LEU A 37 20.80 0.57 -5.77
CA LEU A 37 20.36 -0.48 -6.69
C LEU A 37 20.23 0.11 -8.12
N PRO A 38 20.91 -0.46 -9.13
CA PRO A 38 20.76 -0.01 -10.51
C PRO A 38 19.30 -0.07 -11.00
N PRO A 39 18.81 0.94 -11.75
CA PRO A 39 17.42 1.01 -12.18
C PRO A 39 16.94 -0.22 -12.95
N GLU A 40 17.79 -0.81 -13.78
CA GLU A 40 17.48 -2.00 -14.57
C GLU A 40 17.20 -3.24 -13.68
N ILE A 41 17.87 -3.36 -12.54
CA ILE A 41 17.63 -4.44 -11.58
C ILE A 41 16.30 -4.21 -10.88
N ALA A 42 16.01 -2.96 -10.48
CA ALA A 42 14.74 -2.61 -9.86
C ALA A 42 13.55 -2.90 -10.80
N ILE A 43 13.68 -2.59 -12.10
CA ILE A 43 12.67 -2.90 -13.11
C ILE A 43 12.48 -4.41 -13.25
N ARG A 44 13.56 -5.19 -13.34
CA ARG A 44 13.47 -6.65 -13.47
C ARG A 44 12.85 -7.33 -12.25
N LEU A 45 13.18 -6.86 -11.04
CA LEU A 45 12.55 -7.33 -9.81
C LEU A 45 11.05 -6.99 -9.79
N HIS A 46 10.69 -5.75 -10.13
CA HIS A 46 9.31 -5.34 -10.23
C HIS A 46 8.50 -6.22 -11.20
N GLN A 47 9.04 -6.48 -12.40
CA GLN A 47 8.40 -7.37 -13.38
C GLN A 47 8.19 -8.79 -12.83
N SER A 48 9.19 -9.33 -12.12
CA SER A 48 9.11 -10.66 -11.52
C SER A 48 8.06 -10.73 -10.41
N ILE A 49 7.96 -9.68 -9.59
CA ILE A 49 6.94 -9.55 -8.54
C ILE A 49 5.55 -9.48 -9.16
N VAL A 50 5.34 -8.61 -10.16
CA VAL A 50 4.05 -8.49 -10.85
C VAL A 50 3.66 -9.80 -11.52
N PHE A 51 4.62 -10.53 -12.09
CA PHE A 51 4.37 -11.86 -12.64
C PHE A 51 3.90 -12.85 -11.56
N ALA A 52 4.59 -12.91 -10.41
CA ALA A 52 4.22 -13.78 -9.31
C ALA A 52 2.82 -13.45 -8.73
N LEU A 53 2.45 -12.17 -8.67
CA LEU A 53 1.12 -11.76 -8.19
C LEU A 53 -0.04 -12.22 -9.10
N LYS A 54 0.24 -12.63 -10.34
CA LYS A 54 -0.75 -13.22 -11.25
C LYS A 54 -0.98 -14.71 -10.98
N ASP A 55 -0.10 -15.37 -10.22
CA ASP A 55 -0.31 -16.75 -9.80
C ASP A 55 -1.48 -16.79 -8.81
N PRO A 56 -2.56 -17.56 -9.09
CA PRO A 56 -3.71 -17.66 -8.20
C PRO A 56 -3.33 -18.09 -6.79
N LYS A 57 -2.37 -19.00 -6.63
CA LYS A 57 -1.92 -19.49 -5.32
C LYS A 57 -1.29 -18.37 -4.49
N VAL A 58 -0.52 -17.49 -5.13
CA VAL A 58 0.08 -16.32 -4.48
C VAL A 58 -1.00 -15.30 -4.12
N SER A 59 -1.89 -14.98 -5.09
CA SER A 59 -2.96 -14.01 -4.90
C SER A 59 -3.93 -14.42 -3.80
N GLU A 60 -4.36 -15.69 -3.79
CA GLU A 60 -5.25 -16.27 -2.78
C GLU A 60 -4.58 -16.32 -1.41
N GLY A 61 -3.31 -16.71 -1.34
CA GLY A 61 -2.56 -16.71 -0.08
C GLY A 61 -2.42 -15.33 0.55
N LEU A 62 -2.25 -14.28 -0.28
CA LEU A 62 -2.23 -12.89 0.18
C LEU A 62 -3.63 -12.44 0.62
N LYS A 63 -4.68 -12.75 -0.15
CA LYS A 63 -6.07 -12.45 0.22
C LYS A 63 -6.48 -13.10 1.53
N ALA A 64 -6.10 -14.35 1.76
CA ALA A 64 -6.35 -15.07 3.01
C ALA A 64 -5.73 -14.38 4.24
N GLN A 65 -4.64 -13.62 4.05
CA GLN A 65 -4.01 -12.81 5.10
C GLN A 65 -4.62 -11.41 5.24
N GLY A 66 -5.71 -11.11 4.53
CA GLY A 66 -6.29 -9.77 4.49
C GLY A 66 -5.46 -8.76 3.69
N GLN A 67 -4.58 -9.23 2.79
CA GLN A 67 -3.88 -8.34 1.86
C GLN A 67 -4.67 -8.23 0.56
N ILE A 68 -4.57 -7.06 -0.08
CA ILE A 68 -5.10 -6.85 -1.42
C ILE A 68 -3.90 -6.78 -2.35
N PRO A 69 -3.66 -7.81 -3.19
CA PRO A 69 -2.57 -7.76 -4.15
C PRO A 69 -2.77 -6.59 -5.12
N PHE A 70 -1.80 -5.70 -5.22
CA PHE A 70 -1.76 -4.65 -6.23
C PHE A 70 -0.38 -4.59 -6.87
N GLY A 71 -0.33 -4.41 -8.19
CA GLY A 71 0.91 -4.20 -8.93
C GLY A 71 1.02 -2.73 -9.34
N SER A 72 1.56 -1.88 -8.46
CA SER A 72 1.91 -0.49 -8.81
C SER A 72 3.28 -0.43 -9.49
N THR A 73 3.55 0.61 -10.26
CA THR A 73 4.93 0.86 -10.72
C THR A 73 5.83 1.28 -9.54
N PRO A 74 7.16 1.11 -9.63
CA PRO A 74 8.08 1.59 -8.59
C PRO A 74 7.93 3.09 -8.30
N GLN A 75 7.75 3.91 -9.35
CA GLN A 75 7.57 5.35 -9.24
C GLN A 75 6.26 5.71 -8.53
N GLN A 76 5.18 4.99 -8.84
CA GLN A 76 3.90 5.22 -8.18
C GLN A 76 3.95 4.82 -6.70
N PHE A 77 4.62 3.71 -6.40
CA PHE A 77 4.84 3.30 -5.01
C PHE A 77 5.65 4.32 -4.22
N GLU A 78 6.70 4.90 -4.82
CA GLU A 78 7.48 5.97 -4.20
C GLU A 78 6.62 7.21 -3.92
N GLN A 79 5.79 7.63 -4.88
CA GLN A 79 4.89 8.77 -4.69
C GLN A 79 3.90 8.53 -3.55
N ASP A 80 3.32 7.33 -3.48
CA ASP A 80 2.39 6.96 -2.42
C ASP A 80 3.07 6.93 -1.05
N LEU A 81 4.30 6.41 -0.96
CA LEU A 81 5.09 6.45 0.27
C LEU A 81 5.36 7.88 0.73
N ARG A 82 5.78 8.78 -0.18
CA ARG A 82 6.07 10.18 0.16
C ARG A 82 4.81 10.90 0.65
N LYS A 83 3.66 10.66 0.02
CA LYS A 83 2.36 11.21 0.46
C LYS A 83 1.99 10.70 1.85
N GLY A 84 2.09 9.38 2.08
CA GLY A 84 1.82 8.77 3.37
C GLY A 84 2.72 9.33 4.47
N GLN A 85 4.03 9.41 4.22
CA GLN A 85 5.01 9.98 5.14
C GLN A 85 4.67 11.43 5.51
N ALA A 86 4.27 12.27 4.56
CA ALA A 86 3.88 13.66 4.85
C ALA A 86 2.65 13.73 5.78
N ILE A 87 1.63 12.91 5.51
CA ILE A 87 0.42 12.85 6.35
C ILE A 87 0.76 12.39 7.76
N PHE A 88 1.54 11.30 7.90
CA PHE A 88 1.93 10.78 9.21
C PHE A 88 2.84 11.75 9.97
N ALA A 89 3.77 12.42 9.29
CA ALA A 89 4.63 13.43 9.92
C ALA A 89 3.82 14.58 10.52
N GLU A 90 2.77 15.05 9.83
CA GLU A 90 1.88 16.08 10.35
C GLU A 90 1.06 15.57 11.54
N LEU A 91 0.49 14.36 11.44
CA LEU A 91 -0.25 13.74 12.54
C LEU A 91 0.59 13.57 13.81
N VAL A 92 1.85 13.14 13.68
CA VAL A 92 2.77 13.00 14.82
C VAL A 92 3.04 14.35 15.48
N LYS A 93 3.27 15.41 14.69
CA LYS A 93 3.47 16.78 15.22
C LYS A 93 2.24 17.28 15.98
N GLN A 94 1.05 17.07 15.43
CA GLN A 94 -0.20 17.53 16.03
C GLN A 94 -0.61 16.75 17.28
N SER A 95 -0.34 15.45 17.30
CA SER A 95 -0.75 14.55 18.40
C SER A 95 0.22 14.52 19.58
N GLY A 96 1.44 15.04 19.42
CA GLY A 96 2.49 14.94 20.44
C GLY A 96 3.03 13.52 20.65
N LEU A 97 2.71 12.58 19.76
CA LEU A 97 3.21 11.21 19.79
C LEU A 97 4.73 11.20 19.62
N LYS A 98 5.41 10.36 20.40
CA LYS A 98 6.85 10.10 20.24
C LYS A 98 7.06 8.64 19.92
N ALA A 99 7.98 8.36 18.99
CA ALA A 99 8.49 7.01 18.82
C ALA A 99 9.19 6.60 20.12
N GLN A 100 8.93 5.37 20.56
CA GLN A 100 9.53 4.79 21.75
C GLN A 100 10.96 4.32 21.47
#